data_AF-A0A1I4NIQ8-F1
#
_entry.id   AF-A0A1I4NIQ8-F1
#
_cell.length_a   1.000
_cell.length_b   1.000
_cell.length_c   1.000
_cell.angle_alpha   90.00
_cell.angle_beta   90.00
_cell.angle_gamma   90.00
#
_symmetry.space_group_name_H-M   'P 1'
#
loop_
_entity.id
_entity.type
_entity.pdbx_description
1 polymer ?
#
loop_
_entity_poly.entity_id
_entity_poly.type
_entity_poly.pdbx_seq_one_letter_code
_entity_poly.pdbx_strand_id
1 'polypeptide(L)'
;MYLLLSGEGPSDIGRCNPSAGSCERTGFAEGPMAIIVDQLVEVFQGYEMSHLATERVSYVSEAYLAANKLPPKRRAMALKGKKKPAETKYFYENARALAATAKAKSEEVGDKVVAVLFRDSDGTASAGRGNWHDKRNSMLQGFKDEDFELGVPMVPKPKSEAWLLCATKVNPYQHCAALENESGNDKSVNPLKDQLSASLNGKAGTAHVNRLVTDKKIDIDRIDMPSFNCFKADLHRAVNLANGVGE
;
A
#
# COMPACT_ATOMS: atom_id res chain seq x y z
N MET A 1 14.64 10.26 -6.86
CA MET A 1 13.24 9.82 -6.66
C MET A 1 12.77 10.19 -5.24
N TYR A 2 11.47 10.40 -5.07
CA TYR A 2 10.79 10.69 -3.81
C TYR A 2 9.58 9.76 -3.63
N LEU A 3 9.21 9.42 -2.39
CA LEU A 3 8.05 8.58 -2.10
C LEU A 3 6.87 9.40 -1.56
N LEU A 4 5.68 9.19 -2.10
CA LEU A 4 4.43 9.70 -1.54
C LEU A 4 3.55 8.53 -1.11
N LEU A 5 3.36 8.37 0.20
CA LEU A 5 2.60 7.27 0.77
C LEU A 5 1.19 7.72 1.19
N SER A 6 0.21 6.85 1.01
CA SER A 6 -1.15 7.06 1.55
C SER A 6 -1.80 5.73 1.88
N GLY A 7 -2.62 5.68 2.93
CA GLY A 7 -3.44 4.50 3.18
C GLY A 7 -4.28 4.51 4.44
N GLU A 8 -4.77 3.32 4.78
CA GLU A 8 -5.56 3.02 5.99
C GLU A 8 -4.67 2.51 7.10
N GLY A 9 -5.17 2.54 8.34
CA GLY A 9 -4.52 1.89 9.47
C GLY A 9 -3.29 2.67 9.98
N PRO A 10 -3.39 3.39 11.11
CA PRO A 10 -2.22 4.06 11.68
C PRO A 10 -1.12 3.07 12.12
N SER A 11 -1.47 1.79 12.28
CA SER A 11 -0.57 0.68 12.60
C SER A 11 -0.02 -0.06 11.39
N ASP A 12 -0.52 0.22 10.17
CA ASP A 12 -0.20 -0.53 8.95
C ASP A 12 0.80 0.23 8.08
N ILE A 13 0.34 1.27 7.36
CA ILE A 13 1.26 2.13 6.60
C ILE A 13 1.76 3.33 7.43
N GLY A 14 0.97 3.80 8.40
CA GLY A 14 1.34 4.87 9.30
C GLY A 14 0.38 6.06 9.29
N ARG A 15 0.80 7.16 9.90
CA ARG A 15 0.00 8.39 10.01
C ARG A 15 0.87 9.63 10.24
N CYS A 16 0.29 10.81 10.09
CA CYS A 16 0.92 12.03 10.59
C CYS A 16 0.85 12.13 12.12
N ASN A 17 1.90 12.71 12.70
CA ASN A 17 2.03 13.02 14.11
C ASN A 17 2.67 14.43 14.29
N PRO A 18 1.95 15.42 14.86
CA PRO A 18 0.55 15.36 15.31
C PRO A 18 -0.42 15.09 14.14
N SER A 19 -1.64 14.67 14.46
CA SER A 19 -2.66 14.32 13.46
C SER A 19 -2.92 15.48 12.49
N ALA A 20 -2.50 15.29 11.24
CA ALA A 20 -2.66 16.24 10.14
C ALA A 20 -3.08 15.49 8.88
N GLY A 21 -3.64 16.22 7.91
CA GLY A 21 -4.03 15.64 6.62
C GLY A 21 -2.83 15.11 5.81
N SER A 22 -1.69 15.78 5.95
CA SER A 22 -0.45 15.54 5.22
C SER A 22 0.76 15.90 6.09
N CYS A 23 1.89 15.24 5.89
CA CYS A 23 3.13 15.51 6.60
C CYS A 23 4.35 15.07 5.77
N GLU A 24 5.44 15.81 5.92
CA GLU A 24 6.77 15.38 5.47
C GLU A 24 7.34 14.34 6.43
N ARG A 25 8.54 13.82 6.10
CA ARG A 25 9.20 12.75 6.86
C ARG A 25 9.19 12.96 8.38
N THR A 26 9.53 14.17 8.85
CA THR A 26 9.64 14.50 10.28
C THR A 26 8.34 14.34 11.06
N GLY A 27 7.19 14.55 10.39
CA GLY A 27 5.86 14.39 10.96
C GLY A 27 5.23 13.04 10.64
N PHE A 28 5.92 12.14 9.92
CA PHE A 28 5.37 10.84 9.54
C PHE A 28 5.77 9.78 10.56
N ALA A 29 4.76 9.21 11.24
CA ALA A 29 4.92 8.03 12.07
C ALA A 29 4.64 6.79 11.21
N GLU A 30 5.69 6.20 10.67
CA GLU A 30 5.63 5.06 9.74
C GLU A 30 5.14 3.77 10.41
N GLY A 31 4.34 3.00 9.66
CA GLY A 31 4.01 1.61 9.97
C GLY A 31 4.89 0.62 9.20
N PRO A 32 4.73 -0.69 9.46
CA PRO A 32 5.54 -1.71 8.82
C PRO A 32 5.40 -1.72 7.30
N MET A 33 4.22 -1.39 6.76
CA MET A 33 4.02 -1.36 5.31
C MET A 33 4.85 -0.25 4.62
N ALA A 34 5.07 0.88 5.28
CA ALA A 34 5.95 1.92 4.76
C ALA A 34 7.42 1.49 4.77
N ILE A 35 7.85 0.76 5.80
CA ILE A 35 9.21 0.20 5.87
C ILE A 35 9.43 -0.86 4.78
N ILE A 36 8.41 -1.69 4.51
CA ILE A 36 8.45 -2.66 3.40
C ILE A 36 8.61 -1.94 2.06
N VAL A 37 7.87 -0.84 1.81
CA VAL A 37 8.02 -0.04 0.59
C VAL A 37 9.47 0.46 0.47
N ASP A 38 10.01 1.04 1.54
CA ASP A 38 11.36 1.60 1.58
C ASP A 38 12.43 0.55 1.26
N GLN A 39 12.37 -0.62 1.92
CA GLN A 39 13.31 -1.72 1.67
C GLN A 39 13.17 -2.31 0.26
N LEU A 40 11.95 -2.49 -0.26
CA LEU A 40 11.77 -2.96 -1.65
C LEU A 40 12.36 -1.96 -2.66
N VAL A 41 12.19 -0.67 -2.40
CA VAL A 41 12.77 0.40 -3.24
C VAL A 41 14.30 0.35 -3.23
N GLU A 42 14.95 0.06 -2.09
CA GLU A 42 16.40 -0.18 -2.03
C GLU A 42 16.81 -1.42 -2.85
N VAL A 43 16.10 -2.53 -2.68
CA VAL A 43 16.34 -3.80 -3.40
C VAL A 43 16.25 -3.58 -4.91
N PHE A 44 15.22 -2.89 -5.38
CA PHE A 44 14.99 -2.63 -6.80
C PHE A 44 16.00 -1.63 -7.40
N GLN A 45 16.54 -0.73 -6.60
CA GLN A 45 17.60 0.18 -7.03
C GLN A 45 18.99 -0.46 -7.04
N GLY A 46 19.19 -1.53 -6.27
CA GLY A 46 20.46 -2.24 -6.19
C GLY A 46 21.52 -1.55 -5.32
N TYR A 47 21.13 -0.57 -4.51
CA TYR A 47 22.02 0.09 -3.54
C TYR A 47 21.26 0.49 -2.27
N GLU A 48 21.98 0.54 -1.14
CA GLU A 48 21.42 0.88 0.17
C GLU A 48 21.18 2.39 0.27
N MET A 49 19.91 2.80 0.18
CA MET A 49 19.45 4.18 0.34
C MET A 49 17.98 4.20 0.79
N SER A 50 17.81 4.31 2.11
CA SER A 50 16.48 4.46 2.72
C SER A 50 15.93 5.86 2.45
N HIS A 51 14.78 5.92 1.78
CA HIS A 51 14.02 7.16 1.57
C HIS A 51 13.42 7.66 2.89
N LEU A 52 13.11 6.76 3.83
CA LEU A 52 12.75 7.11 5.20
C LEU A 52 13.90 7.81 5.94
N ALA A 53 15.14 7.31 5.82
CA ALA A 53 16.29 7.89 6.51
C ALA A 53 16.80 9.19 5.87
N THR A 54 16.64 9.34 4.55
CA THR A 54 17.13 10.49 3.77
C THR A 54 16.08 11.59 3.58
N GLU A 55 14.96 11.52 4.32
CA GLU A 55 13.86 12.49 4.26
C GLU A 55 13.24 12.63 2.85
N ARG A 56 13.28 11.55 2.05
CA ARG A 56 12.73 11.48 0.69
C ARG A 56 11.34 10.84 0.66
N VAL A 57 10.53 11.13 1.67
CA VAL A 57 9.18 10.58 1.80
C VAL A 57 8.23 11.53 2.52
N SER A 58 7.00 11.60 2.00
CA SER A 58 5.87 12.28 2.64
C SER A 58 4.66 11.36 2.70
N TYR A 59 3.72 11.68 3.59
CA TYR A 59 2.48 10.94 3.75
C TYR A 59 1.27 11.86 3.59
N VAL A 60 0.21 11.34 2.96
CA VAL A 60 -1.13 11.94 2.95
C VAL A 60 -2.19 10.96 3.44
N SER A 61 -3.02 11.41 4.36
CA SER A 61 -4.11 10.63 4.94
C SER A 61 -5.25 10.38 3.96
N GLU A 62 -6.08 9.38 4.26
CA GLU A 62 -7.37 9.21 3.58
C GLU A 62 -8.25 10.45 3.64
N ALA A 63 -8.31 11.11 4.79
CA ALA A 63 -9.10 12.34 4.95
C ALA A 63 -8.62 13.45 4.00
N TYR A 64 -7.31 13.55 3.78
CA TYR A 64 -6.73 14.46 2.80
C TYR A 64 -7.15 14.11 1.39
N LEU A 65 -7.06 12.83 0.98
CA LEU A 65 -7.53 12.40 -0.34
C LEU A 65 -9.02 12.68 -0.54
N ALA A 66 -9.83 12.48 0.52
CA ALA A 66 -11.26 12.75 0.47
C ALA A 66 -11.59 14.23 0.32
N ALA A 67 -10.81 15.11 0.94
CA ALA A 67 -10.93 16.57 0.82
C ALA A 67 -10.40 17.10 -0.52
N ASN A 68 -9.45 16.39 -1.14
CA ASN A 68 -8.82 16.76 -2.41
C ASN A 68 -9.31 15.91 -3.60
N LYS A 69 -10.57 15.46 -3.54
CA LYS A 69 -11.18 14.72 -4.66
C LYS A 69 -11.22 15.57 -5.92
N LEU A 70 -10.77 14.98 -7.01
CA LEU A 70 -10.84 15.63 -8.32
C LEU A 70 -12.28 15.62 -8.85
N PRO A 71 -12.66 16.61 -9.68
CA PRO A 71 -13.91 16.58 -10.42
C PRO A 71 -14.07 15.27 -11.21
N PRO A 72 -15.30 14.77 -11.41
CA PRO A 72 -15.53 13.57 -12.19
C PRO A 72 -15.02 13.74 -13.62
N LYS A 73 -14.15 12.83 -14.09
CA LYS A 73 -13.80 12.78 -15.52
C LYS A 73 -15.00 12.28 -16.33
N ARG A 74 -15.48 13.09 -17.27
CA ARG A 74 -16.50 12.68 -18.26
C ARG A 74 -15.85 11.70 -19.22
N ARG A 75 -16.02 10.39 -18.98
CA ARG A 75 -15.70 9.40 -20.01
C ARG A 75 -16.70 9.53 -21.15
N ALA A 76 -16.23 9.50 -22.40
CA ALA A 76 -17.08 9.31 -23.56
C ALA A 76 -17.99 8.10 -23.29
N MET A 77 -19.30 8.25 -23.56
CA MET A 77 -20.36 7.35 -23.12
C MET A 77 -19.98 5.86 -23.28
N ALA A 78 -19.40 5.27 -22.24
CA ALA A 78 -19.29 3.84 -22.14
C ALA A 78 -20.70 3.33 -21.88
N LEU A 79 -21.21 2.53 -22.81
CA LEU A 79 -22.48 1.81 -22.69
C LEU A 79 -22.66 1.30 -21.26
N LYS A 80 -23.83 1.58 -20.66
CA LYS A 80 -24.18 1.30 -19.26
C LYS A 80 -24.02 -0.19 -18.92
N GLY A 81 -22.79 -0.62 -18.66
CA GLY A 81 -22.49 -1.85 -17.94
C GLY A 81 -22.84 -1.70 -16.47
N LYS A 82 -23.03 -2.84 -15.78
CA LYS A 82 -23.43 -2.96 -14.36
C LYS A 82 -22.88 -1.83 -13.47
N LYS A 83 -23.75 -1.23 -12.65
CA LYS A 83 -23.38 -0.22 -11.63
C LYS A 83 -22.12 -0.70 -10.90
N LYS A 84 -21.00 0.03 -11.04
CA LYS A 84 -19.77 -0.28 -10.29
C LYS A 84 -20.08 -0.28 -8.78
N PRO A 85 -19.61 -1.26 -8.00
CA PRO A 85 -19.78 -1.25 -6.55
C PRO A 85 -19.22 0.03 -5.94
N ALA A 86 -19.88 0.58 -4.92
CA ALA A 86 -19.48 1.82 -4.26
C ALA A 86 -18.02 1.77 -3.75
N GLU A 87 -17.59 0.60 -3.28
CA GLU A 87 -16.23 0.33 -2.82
C GLU A 87 -15.19 0.54 -3.94
N THR A 88 -15.42 0.01 -5.14
CA THR A 88 -14.51 0.22 -6.28
C THR A 88 -14.41 1.70 -6.68
N LYS A 89 -15.51 2.45 -6.60
CA LYS A 89 -15.49 3.90 -6.86
C LYS A 89 -14.60 4.62 -5.85
N TYR A 90 -14.66 4.24 -4.59
CA TYR A 90 -13.83 4.82 -3.53
C TYR A 90 -12.34 4.63 -3.80
N PHE A 91 -11.89 3.41 -4.14
CA PHE A 91 -10.50 3.13 -4.52
C PHE A 91 -10.03 3.94 -5.74
N TYR A 92 -10.89 4.07 -6.75
CA TYR A 92 -10.61 4.83 -7.96
C TYR A 92 -10.40 6.32 -7.67
N GLU A 93 -11.32 6.96 -6.93
CA GLU A 93 -11.19 8.39 -6.64
C GLU A 93 -9.98 8.70 -5.75
N ASN A 94 -9.64 7.82 -4.80
CA ASN A 94 -8.44 7.98 -3.98
C ASN A 94 -7.16 7.91 -4.81
N ALA A 95 -7.08 6.97 -5.77
CA ALA A 95 -5.93 6.88 -6.66
C ALA A 95 -5.78 8.14 -7.55
N ARG A 96 -6.89 8.70 -8.03
CA ARG A 96 -6.89 9.97 -8.78
C ARG A 96 -6.40 11.15 -7.93
N ALA A 97 -6.93 11.29 -6.72
CA ALA A 97 -6.50 12.35 -5.80
C ALA A 97 -5.01 12.21 -5.45
N LEU A 98 -4.53 10.98 -5.21
CA LEU A 98 -3.13 10.71 -4.94
C LEU A 98 -2.23 11.01 -6.15
N ALA A 99 -2.65 10.68 -7.37
CA ALA A 99 -1.93 11.03 -8.60
C ALA A 99 -1.72 12.55 -8.72
N ALA A 100 -2.79 13.34 -8.55
CA ALA A 100 -2.68 14.81 -8.60
C ALA A 100 -1.76 15.35 -7.50
N THR A 101 -1.86 14.80 -6.28
CA THR A 101 -0.99 15.15 -5.16
C THR A 101 0.48 14.83 -5.46
N ALA A 102 0.75 13.67 -6.06
CA ALA A 102 2.08 13.24 -6.43
C ALA A 102 2.71 14.11 -7.53
N LYS A 103 1.91 14.53 -8.51
CA LYS A 103 2.35 15.47 -9.56
C LYS A 103 2.76 16.82 -8.95
N ALA A 104 1.92 17.39 -8.09
CA ALA A 104 2.24 18.63 -7.40
C ALA A 104 3.50 18.48 -6.51
N LYS A 105 3.62 17.37 -5.78
CA LYS A 105 4.82 17.07 -4.99
C LYS A 105 6.06 16.92 -5.86
N SER A 106 5.94 16.33 -7.06
CA SER A 106 7.05 16.17 -8.01
C SER A 106 7.59 17.51 -8.50
N GLU A 107 6.71 18.48 -8.75
CA GLU A 107 7.09 19.86 -9.06
C GLU A 107 7.75 20.55 -7.85
N GLU A 108 7.19 20.38 -6.65
CA GLU A 108 7.71 20.95 -5.41
C GLU A 108 9.14 20.49 -5.09
N VAL A 109 9.41 19.18 -5.22
CA VAL A 109 10.73 18.60 -4.87
C VAL A 109 11.72 18.58 -6.04
N GLY A 110 11.28 18.92 -7.25
CA GLY A 110 12.09 18.89 -8.46
C GLY A 110 12.61 17.49 -8.84
N ASP A 111 11.87 16.43 -8.50
CA ASP A 111 12.27 15.03 -8.69
C ASP A 111 11.03 14.16 -8.97
N LYS A 112 11.23 12.94 -9.49
CA LYS A 112 10.14 11.98 -9.74
C LYS A 112 9.57 11.47 -8.42
N VAL A 113 8.24 11.47 -8.30
CA VAL A 113 7.52 10.94 -7.13
C VAL A 113 6.88 9.61 -7.49
N VAL A 114 7.22 8.54 -6.75
CA VAL A 114 6.47 7.28 -6.76
C VAL A 114 5.40 7.34 -5.68
N ALA A 115 4.14 7.17 -6.08
CA ALA A 115 3.01 7.26 -5.16
C ALA A 115 2.45 5.87 -4.84
N VAL A 116 2.45 5.49 -3.56
CA VAL A 116 1.93 4.20 -3.11
C VAL A 116 0.60 4.40 -2.38
N LEU A 117 -0.45 3.75 -2.87
CA LEU A 117 -1.78 3.76 -2.26
C LEU A 117 -2.05 2.42 -1.57
N PHE A 118 -1.96 2.40 -0.24
CA PHE A 118 -2.24 1.25 0.59
C PHE A 118 -3.72 1.17 0.99
N ARG A 119 -4.35 0.01 0.73
CA ARG A 119 -5.69 -0.32 1.24
C ARG A 119 -5.82 -1.82 1.46
N ASP A 120 -6.43 -2.21 2.56
CA ASP A 120 -6.80 -3.61 2.74
C ASP A 120 -7.88 -4.02 1.74
N SER A 121 -7.92 -5.32 1.43
CA SER A 121 -8.93 -5.89 0.54
C SER A 121 -10.07 -6.58 1.27
N ASP A 122 -10.06 -6.58 2.60
CA ASP A 122 -11.16 -7.12 3.38
C ASP A 122 -12.45 -6.35 3.06
N GLY A 123 -13.54 -7.12 2.89
CA GLY A 123 -14.85 -6.58 2.57
C GLY A 123 -15.69 -6.49 3.82
N THR A 124 -16.61 -5.53 3.85
CA THR A 124 -17.76 -5.63 4.76
C THR A 124 -18.67 -6.78 4.32
N ALA A 125 -19.30 -7.49 5.25
CA ALA A 125 -20.08 -8.71 5.01
C ALA A 125 -21.19 -8.61 3.93
N SER A 126 -21.57 -7.39 3.53
CA SER A 126 -22.56 -7.08 2.48
C SER A 126 -21.98 -7.01 1.05
N ALA A 127 -20.67 -6.95 0.87
CA ALA A 127 -20.01 -6.98 -0.43
C ALA A 127 -19.42 -8.38 -0.63
N GLY A 128 -20.23 -9.32 -1.15
CA GLY A 128 -19.76 -10.69 -1.39
C GLY A 128 -18.44 -10.69 -2.15
N ARG A 129 -17.36 -11.21 -1.54
CA ARG A 129 -15.99 -11.32 -2.08
C ARG A 129 -15.70 -10.33 -3.22
N GLY A 130 -15.85 -9.04 -2.95
CA GLY A 130 -15.49 -7.97 -3.89
C GLY A 130 -14.05 -8.17 -4.29
N ASN A 131 -13.84 -8.62 -5.52
CA ASN A 131 -12.63 -9.31 -5.95
C ASN A 131 -11.42 -8.41 -5.72
N TRP A 132 -10.41 -8.88 -5.01
CA TRP A 132 -9.13 -8.18 -4.82
C TRP A 132 -8.63 -7.53 -6.14
N HIS A 133 -8.84 -8.24 -7.26
CA HIS A 133 -8.56 -7.76 -8.61
C HIS A 133 -9.33 -6.50 -8.98
N ASP A 134 -10.63 -6.43 -8.67
CA ASP A 134 -11.47 -5.25 -8.98
C ASP A 134 -11.01 -4.03 -8.18
N LYS A 135 -10.65 -4.20 -6.90
CA LYS A 135 -10.12 -3.12 -6.04
C LYS A 135 -8.81 -2.58 -6.62
N ARG A 136 -7.84 -3.46 -6.87
CA ARG A 136 -6.55 -3.11 -7.48
C ARG A 136 -6.72 -2.46 -8.85
N ASN A 137 -7.54 -3.05 -9.73
CA ASN A 137 -7.80 -2.51 -11.08
C ASN A 137 -8.45 -1.12 -11.02
N SER A 138 -9.30 -0.88 -10.02
CA SER A 138 -9.90 0.44 -9.82
C SER A 138 -8.86 1.51 -9.51
N MET A 139 -7.86 1.19 -8.66
CA MET A 139 -6.75 2.11 -8.37
C MET A 139 -5.87 2.35 -9.60
N LEU A 140 -5.45 1.27 -10.29
CA LEU A 140 -4.68 1.38 -11.55
C LEU A 140 -5.38 2.28 -12.56
N GLN A 141 -6.70 2.11 -12.71
CA GLN A 141 -7.50 2.93 -13.60
C GLN A 141 -7.56 4.39 -13.13
N GLY A 142 -7.58 4.65 -11.82
CA GLY A 142 -7.53 6.01 -11.28
C GLY A 142 -6.20 6.71 -11.58
N PHE A 143 -5.08 6.03 -11.34
CA PHE A 143 -3.75 6.54 -11.72
C PHE A 143 -3.63 6.78 -13.23
N LYS A 144 -4.10 5.81 -14.04
CA LYS A 144 -4.10 5.92 -15.51
C LYS A 144 -4.96 7.08 -16.00
N ASP A 145 -6.14 7.28 -15.44
CA ASP A 145 -7.01 8.37 -15.87
C ASP A 145 -6.40 9.74 -15.57
N GLU A 146 -5.51 9.84 -14.60
CA GLU A 146 -4.73 11.04 -14.33
C GLU A 146 -3.36 11.05 -15.00
N ASP A 147 -3.10 10.22 -16.01
CA ASP A 147 -1.84 10.13 -16.74
C ASP A 147 -0.62 10.09 -15.78
N PHE A 148 -0.70 9.19 -14.79
CA PHE A 148 0.32 9.04 -13.74
C PHE A 148 0.83 7.60 -13.68
N GLU A 149 1.98 7.35 -14.30
CA GLU A 149 2.57 6.01 -14.45
C GLU A 149 3.35 5.54 -13.20
N LEU A 150 3.67 6.46 -12.28
CA LEU A 150 4.40 6.18 -11.04
C LEU A 150 3.47 5.87 -9.86
N GLY A 151 2.20 5.56 -10.14
CA GLY A 151 1.19 5.20 -9.15
C GLY A 151 1.13 3.70 -8.91
N VAL A 152 1.29 3.27 -7.66
CA VAL A 152 1.42 1.88 -7.25
C VAL A 152 0.33 1.52 -6.24
N PRO A 153 -0.65 0.66 -6.61
CA PRO A 153 -1.57 0.06 -5.66
C PRO A 153 -0.86 -0.93 -4.72
N MET A 154 -0.98 -0.74 -3.41
CA MET A 154 -0.55 -1.69 -2.40
C MET A 154 -1.80 -2.28 -1.75
N VAL A 155 -2.24 -3.44 -2.23
CA VAL A 155 -3.49 -4.06 -1.79
C VAL A 155 -3.18 -5.44 -1.23
N PRO A 156 -2.99 -5.59 0.09
CA PRO A 156 -2.84 -6.91 0.70
C PRO A 156 -4.11 -7.75 0.60
N LYS A 157 -3.94 -9.07 0.64
CA LYS A 157 -5.05 -10.01 0.61
C LYS A 157 -5.00 -11.02 1.77
N PRO A 158 -6.06 -11.10 2.59
CA PRO A 158 -7.17 -10.14 2.69
C PRO A 158 -6.73 -8.78 3.28
N LYS A 159 -5.64 -8.77 4.06
CA LYS A 159 -5.09 -7.58 4.74
C LYS A 159 -3.59 -7.75 5.07
N SER A 160 -2.94 -6.67 5.51
CA SER A 160 -1.48 -6.59 5.69
C SER A 160 -0.89 -7.70 6.58
N GLU A 161 -1.64 -8.15 7.61
CA GLU A 161 -1.18 -9.16 8.55
C GLU A 161 -0.91 -10.51 7.87
N ALA A 162 -1.58 -10.81 6.76
CA ALA A 162 -1.33 -12.03 5.98
C ALA A 162 0.10 -12.05 5.42
N TRP A 163 0.60 -10.90 4.94
CA TRP A 163 1.97 -10.78 4.45
C TRP A 163 3.00 -10.96 5.57
N LEU A 164 2.76 -10.33 6.73
CA LEU A 164 3.64 -10.46 7.89
C LEU A 164 3.64 -11.89 8.44
N LEU A 165 2.48 -12.55 8.49
CA LEU A 165 2.32 -13.94 8.92
C LEU A 165 3.12 -14.93 8.08
N CYS A 166 3.32 -14.64 6.79
CA CYS A 166 4.19 -15.46 5.95
C CYS A 166 5.57 -15.62 6.58
N ALA A 167 6.13 -14.54 7.14
CA ALA A 167 7.46 -14.52 7.75
C ALA A 167 7.50 -14.98 9.20
N THR A 168 6.39 -14.88 9.96
CA THR A 168 6.40 -15.09 11.42
C THR A 168 5.77 -16.41 11.87
N LYS A 169 4.99 -17.09 11.03
CA LYS A 169 4.37 -18.38 11.36
C LYS A 169 5.41 -19.47 11.62
N VAL A 170 5.00 -20.56 12.27
CA VAL A 170 5.86 -21.69 12.69
C VAL A 170 6.79 -22.21 11.59
N ASN A 171 6.31 -22.27 10.34
CA ASN A 171 7.12 -22.60 9.17
C ASN A 171 7.24 -21.35 8.28
N PRO A 172 8.19 -20.42 8.54
CA PRO A 172 8.31 -19.17 7.81
C PRO A 172 8.50 -19.37 6.30
N TYR A 173 7.89 -18.49 5.51
CA TYR A 173 7.98 -18.39 4.04
C TYR A 173 7.45 -19.59 3.24
N GLN A 174 6.86 -20.59 3.90
CA GLN A 174 6.33 -21.77 3.24
C GLN A 174 4.81 -21.68 3.07
N HIS A 175 4.28 -22.08 1.91
CA HIS A 175 2.83 -22.17 1.67
C HIS A 175 2.02 -20.89 1.99
N CYS A 176 2.63 -19.71 1.83
CA CYS A 176 2.03 -18.44 2.26
C CYS A 176 0.80 -18.03 1.44
N ALA A 177 0.67 -18.49 0.19
CA ALA A 177 -0.51 -18.24 -0.64
C ALA A 177 -1.84 -18.67 0.03
N ALA A 178 -1.81 -19.65 0.94
CA ALA A 178 -2.99 -20.06 1.69
C ALA A 178 -3.53 -18.96 2.63
N LEU A 179 -2.65 -18.10 3.17
CA LEU A 179 -3.02 -17.00 4.06
C LEU A 179 -3.90 -15.96 3.35
N GLU A 180 -3.84 -15.87 2.02
CA GLU A 180 -4.70 -14.97 1.25
C GLU A 180 -6.15 -15.44 1.11
N ASN A 181 -6.45 -16.66 1.54
CA ASN A 181 -7.81 -17.21 1.57
C ASN A 181 -8.44 -17.14 2.97
N GLU A 182 -7.69 -16.68 3.97
CA GLU A 182 -8.19 -16.44 5.32
C GLU A 182 -9.23 -15.31 5.33
N SER A 183 -9.99 -15.24 6.43
CA SER A 183 -10.94 -14.14 6.60
C SER A 183 -10.22 -12.84 6.96
N GLY A 184 -10.54 -11.76 6.26
CA GLY A 184 -10.13 -10.42 6.68
C GLY A 184 -10.92 -9.88 7.87
N ASN A 185 -12.04 -10.52 8.24
CA ASN A 185 -12.90 -10.05 9.32
C ASN A 185 -12.29 -10.33 10.69
N ASP A 186 -12.07 -9.28 11.47
CA ASP A 186 -11.57 -9.36 12.85
C ASP A 186 -12.53 -10.08 13.81
N LYS A 187 -13.78 -10.31 13.42
CA LYS A 187 -14.78 -11.09 14.19
C LYS A 187 -14.89 -12.54 13.73
N SER A 188 -14.01 -13.01 12.85
CA SER A 188 -13.98 -14.42 12.45
C SER A 188 -13.49 -15.32 13.60
N VAL A 189 -13.65 -16.64 13.45
CA VAL A 189 -13.26 -17.62 14.47
C VAL A 189 -11.74 -17.62 14.73
N ASN A 190 -10.94 -17.19 13.75
CA ASN A 190 -9.49 -17.13 13.85
C ASN A 190 -8.92 -15.91 13.11
N PRO A 191 -9.05 -14.69 13.66
CA PRO A 191 -8.63 -13.46 13.00
C PRO A 191 -7.13 -13.42 12.71
N LEU A 192 -6.73 -12.91 11.53
CA LEU A 192 -5.31 -12.79 11.17
C LEU A 192 -4.49 -11.95 12.15
N LYS A 193 -5.10 -10.94 12.77
CA LYS A 193 -4.44 -10.12 13.79
C LYS A 193 -4.06 -10.93 15.02
N ASP A 194 -4.95 -11.82 15.45
CA ASP A 194 -4.72 -12.72 16.58
C ASP A 194 -3.69 -13.79 16.22
N GLN A 195 -3.76 -14.33 15.00
CA GLN A 195 -2.74 -15.24 14.47
C GLN A 195 -1.34 -14.59 14.45
N LEU A 196 -1.24 -13.34 13.99
CA LEU A 196 0.02 -12.58 13.97
C LEU A 196 0.52 -12.36 15.40
N SER A 197 -0.35 -11.94 16.30
CA SER A 197 -0.04 -11.80 17.73
C SER A 197 0.49 -13.09 18.33
N ALA A 198 -0.18 -14.22 18.08
CA ALA A 198 0.25 -15.54 18.56
C ALA A 198 1.62 -15.93 18.00
N SER A 199 1.85 -15.72 16.69
CA SER A 199 3.15 -16.01 16.04
C SER A 199 4.31 -15.18 16.62
N LEU A 200 4.00 -14.02 17.21
CA LEU A 200 4.94 -13.11 17.86
C LEU A 200 4.89 -13.19 19.39
N ASN A 201 4.35 -14.28 19.96
CA ASN A 201 4.23 -14.48 21.40
C ASN A 201 3.54 -13.30 22.14
N GLY A 202 2.47 -12.77 21.55
CA GLY A 202 1.70 -11.65 22.07
C GLY A 202 2.30 -10.26 21.78
N LYS A 203 3.45 -10.17 21.09
CA LYS A 203 4.18 -8.91 20.88
C LYS A 203 3.88 -8.22 19.54
N ALA A 204 2.66 -8.31 18.99
CA ALA A 204 2.32 -7.71 17.69
C ALA A 204 2.02 -6.19 17.71
N GLY A 205 2.65 -5.43 18.60
CA GLY A 205 2.54 -3.96 18.58
C GLY A 205 3.33 -3.35 17.42
N THR A 206 2.85 -2.24 16.83
CA THR A 206 3.47 -1.58 15.66
C THR A 206 4.97 -1.36 15.83
N ALA A 207 5.43 -0.84 16.97
CA ALA A 207 6.86 -0.61 17.22
C ALA A 207 7.70 -1.90 17.28
N HIS A 208 7.10 -3.04 17.63
CA HIS A 208 7.80 -4.33 17.57
C HIS A 208 7.87 -4.84 16.14
N VAL A 209 6.75 -4.81 15.41
CA VAL A 209 6.71 -5.25 14.00
C VAL A 209 7.63 -4.38 13.14
N ASN A 210 7.62 -3.06 13.31
CA ASN A 210 8.54 -2.15 12.62
C ASN A 210 10.00 -2.60 12.82
N ARG A 211 10.42 -2.85 14.05
CA ARG A 211 11.78 -3.34 14.34
C ARG A 211 12.08 -4.66 13.65
N LEU A 212 11.14 -5.62 13.65
CA LEU A 212 11.36 -6.90 12.96
C LEU A 212 11.58 -6.73 11.45
N VAL A 213 10.85 -5.81 10.81
CA VAL A 213 11.05 -5.48 9.39
C VAL A 213 12.36 -4.72 9.18
N THR A 214 12.60 -3.65 9.96
CA THR A 214 13.84 -2.85 9.88
C THR A 214 15.09 -3.69 10.06
N ASP A 215 15.11 -4.59 11.05
CA ASP A 215 16.25 -5.45 11.38
C ASP A 215 16.37 -6.68 10.44
N LYS A 216 15.56 -6.72 9.38
CA LYS A 216 15.45 -7.83 8.41
C LYS A 216 15.22 -9.21 9.07
N LYS A 217 14.57 -9.22 10.24
CA LYS A 217 14.08 -10.46 10.89
C LYS A 217 12.84 -10.98 10.17
N ILE A 218 12.02 -10.06 9.69
CA ILE A 218 11.08 -10.29 8.59
C ILE A 218 11.83 -9.93 7.32
N ASP A 219 12.24 -10.94 6.57
CA ASP A 219 12.93 -10.80 5.29
C ASP A 219 11.88 -10.69 4.18
N ILE A 220 11.65 -9.46 3.75
CA ILE A 220 10.60 -9.11 2.79
C ILE A 220 10.85 -9.71 1.39
N ASP A 221 12.11 -10.01 1.05
CA ASP A 221 12.45 -10.56 -0.26
C ASP A 221 11.97 -12.01 -0.40
N ARG A 222 11.86 -12.70 0.73
CA ARG A 222 11.41 -14.10 0.82
C ARG A 222 9.90 -14.26 0.89
N ILE A 223 9.14 -13.17 1.05
CA ILE A 223 7.67 -13.26 1.05
C ILE A 223 7.22 -13.59 -0.37
N ASP A 224 6.67 -14.79 -0.54
CA ASP A 224 6.08 -15.27 -1.79
C ASP A 224 4.58 -15.47 -1.61
N MET A 225 3.82 -14.44 -1.98
CA MET A 225 2.36 -14.40 -1.89
C MET A 225 1.79 -13.70 -3.13
N PRO A 226 0.70 -14.20 -3.75
CA PRO A 226 0.20 -13.64 -5.01
C PRO A 226 -0.03 -12.12 -4.99
N SER A 227 -0.73 -11.60 -3.99
CA SER A 227 -1.00 -10.16 -3.84
C SER A 227 0.26 -9.34 -3.57
N PHE A 228 1.21 -9.88 -2.79
CA PHE A 228 2.49 -9.24 -2.51
C PHE A 228 3.37 -9.18 -3.76
N ASN A 229 3.41 -10.26 -4.53
CA ASN A 229 4.18 -10.34 -5.78
C ASN A 229 3.63 -9.38 -6.84
N CYS A 230 2.30 -9.21 -6.92
CA CYS A 230 1.71 -8.18 -7.77
C CYS A 230 2.16 -6.78 -7.35
N PHE A 231 2.13 -6.47 -6.05
CA PHE A 231 2.63 -5.20 -5.54
C PHE A 231 4.12 -4.99 -5.81
N LYS A 232 4.98 -6.01 -5.55
CA LYS A 232 6.42 -5.98 -5.87
C LYS A 232 6.66 -5.67 -7.35
N ALA A 233 5.94 -6.35 -8.24
CA ALA A 233 6.08 -6.13 -9.68
C ALA A 233 5.65 -4.72 -10.10
N ASP A 234 4.56 -4.19 -9.52
CA ASP A 234 4.10 -2.82 -9.81
C ASP A 234 5.10 -1.77 -9.30
N LEU A 235 5.60 -1.94 -8.08
CA LEU A 235 6.58 -1.05 -7.46
C LEU A 235 7.91 -1.09 -8.23
N HIS A 236 8.40 -2.26 -8.59
CA HIS A 236 9.65 -2.42 -9.36
C HIS A 236 9.56 -1.66 -10.70
N ARG A 237 8.45 -1.79 -11.44
CA ARG A 237 8.25 -1.03 -12.69
C ARG A 237 8.25 0.48 -12.45
N ALA A 238 7.56 0.96 -11.41
CA ALA A 238 7.53 2.39 -11.08
C ALA A 238 8.92 2.92 -10.69
N VAL A 239 9.70 2.16 -9.93
CA VAL A 239 11.08 2.50 -9.54
C VAL A 239 11.98 2.59 -10.76
N ASN A 240 11.93 1.61 -11.67
CA ASN A 240 12.74 1.63 -12.90
C ASN A 240 12.39 2.84 -13.78
N LEU A 241 11.09 3.12 -13.94
CA LEU A 241 10.62 4.29 -14.69
C LEU A 241 11.08 5.61 -14.03
N ALA A 242 11.01 5.72 -12.71
CA ALA A 242 11.46 6.90 -11.97
C ALA A 242 12.99 7.12 -12.08
N ASN A 243 13.77 6.05 -12.20
CA ASN A 243 15.22 6.09 -12.38
C ASN A 243 15.65 6.31 -13.85
N GLY A 244 14.71 6.35 -14.79
CA GLY A 244 15.02 6.49 -16.22
C GLY A 244 15.60 5.22 -16.86
N VAL A 245 15.46 4.06 -16.21
CA VAL A 245 15.80 2.75 -16.77
C VAL A 245 14.56 2.29 -17.54
N GLY A 246 14.50 2.59 -18.84
CA GLY A 246 13.45 2.09 -19.73
C GLY A 246 13.59 0.58 -19.97
N GLU A 247 12.46 -0.10 -20.19
CA GLU A 247 12.38 -1.52 -20.57
C GLU A 247 13.16 -1.85 -21.86
#